data_AF-A0A931GUL3-F1
#
_entry.id   AF-A0A931GUL3-F1
#
_cell.length_a   1.000
_cell.length_b   1.000
_cell.length_c   1.000
_cell.angle_alpha   90.00
_cell.angle_beta   90.00
_cell.angle_gamma   90.00
#
_symmetry.space_group_name_H-M   'P 1'
#
loop_
_entity.id
_entity.type
_entity.pdbx_description
1 polymer ?
#
loop_
_entity_poly.entity_id
_entity_poly.type
_entity_poly.pdbx_seq_one_letter_code
_entity_poly.pdbx_strand_id
1 'polypeptide(L)'
;MTPVVYVHVGAPKSGTTYLQNVMWHNRDVLAGHGLLYPGDEPSAHVWAAFDLRGAFFDGHDDPVTRGAWARMVEEIRAWDGPAALISQELLSAATPAHVARALADLGFAEVHLVYTARDLARQIPAHWQEDVKNRLTMTFGEFVTGLRDPGAARSRWVREFWRMQDAAAVLERWGEGPAGRIPPERVHVVTLPPPGAPTELLLERFCAVLGVDPSGLDTSQVFANPSLGVAETELIRRINLATRGSVEWPVHDVFVKHDLAQSVLTARKGATRIRLPETYLPWVLERSRRLAGALREAGYRVEGDLDELLPAPANPPAASDPGRVPEEEVLDAAVDALAQLLRQCAFHRREDPGEAGSADLMEEQVALLSEAAGDLVEMSVSPVKKAVRTLSERNRLVMSARVAYWRLAETRK
;
A
#
# COMPACT_ATOMS: atom_id res chain seq x y z
N MET A 1 34.42 16.24 2.03
CA MET A 1 33.95 15.29 1.00
C MET A 1 32.56 15.74 0.60
N THR A 2 32.13 15.53 -0.65
CA THR A 2 30.72 15.78 -1.02
C THR A 2 29.84 14.76 -0.31
N PRO A 3 28.77 15.17 0.40
CA PRO A 3 27.88 14.22 1.06
C PRO A 3 27.14 13.36 0.03
N VAL A 4 26.80 12.13 0.40
CA VAL A 4 26.01 11.22 -0.44
C VAL A 4 24.55 11.25 0.01
N VAL A 5 23.61 11.35 -0.93
CA VAL A 5 22.18 11.21 -0.65
C VAL A 5 21.64 10.01 -1.41
N TYR A 6 21.26 8.98 -0.68
CA TYR A 6 20.52 7.84 -1.22
C TYR A 6 19.04 8.23 -1.34
N VAL A 7 18.47 8.10 -2.54
CA VAL A 7 17.05 8.31 -2.79
C VAL A 7 16.45 6.97 -3.19
N HIS A 8 15.84 6.29 -2.22
CA HIS A 8 15.09 5.06 -2.43
C HIS A 8 13.67 5.40 -2.93
N VAL A 9 13.48 5.27 -4.24
CA VAL A 9 12.30 5.79 -4.96
C VAL A 9 11.18 4.77 -5.17
N GLY A 10 11.37 3.49 -4.83
CA GLY A 10 10.36 2.48 -5.10
C GLY A 10 10.89 1.06 -5.02
N ALA A 11 10.07 0.05 -5.32
CA ALA A 11 8.68 0.17 -5.77
C ALA A 11 7.65 0.10 -4.62
N PRO A 12 6.44 0.68 -4.78
CA PRO A 12 5.36 0.34 -3.86
C PRO A 12 5.12 -1.17 -3.85
N LYS A 13 4.97 -1.76 -2.66
CA LYS A 13 4.77 -3.21 -2.44
C LYS A 13 5.99 -4.11 -2.75
N SER A 14 7.21 -3.58 -2.77
CA SER A 14 8.46 -4.35 -2.82
C SER A 14 9.23 -4.36 -1.49
N GLY A 15 8.53 -4.25 -0.35
CA GLY A 15 9.15 -4.34 0.99
C GLY A 15 9.59 -3.00 1.58
N THR A 16 9.23 -1.88 0.95
CA THR A 16 9.53 -0.50 1.38
C THR A 16 9.08 -0.22 2.81
N THR A 17 7.86 -0.59 3.19
CA THR A 17 7.36 -0.39 4.56
C THR A 17 8.23 -1.09 5.61
N TYR A 18 8.69 -2.32 5.33
CA TYR A 18 9.59 -3.06 6.22
C TYR A 18 10.92 -2.32 6.36
N LEU A 19 11.55 -1.95 5.24
CA LEU A 19 12.83 -1.24 5.24
C LEU A 19 12.74 0.12 5.94
N GLN A 20 11.74 0.94 5.60
CA GLN A 20 11.52 2.25 6.21
C GLN A 20 11.28 2.17 7.72
N ASN A 21 10.54 1.15 8.17
CA ASN A 21 10.31 0.93 9.60
C ASN A 21 11.61 0.57 10.33
N VAL A 22 12.43 -0.31 9.75
CA VAL A 22 13.76 -0.62 10.31
C VAL A 22 14.63 0.63 10.35
N MET A 23 14.68 1.42 9.27
CA MET A 23 15.50 2.65 9.25
C MET A 23 15.03 3.66 10.31
N TRP A 24 13.71 3.84 10.46
CA TRP A 24 13.12 4.77 11.42
C TRP A 24 13.47 4.42 12.87
N HIS A 25 13.31 3.15 13.25
CA HIS A 25 13.58 2.68 14.62
C HIS A 25 15.07 2.66 14.96
N ASN A 26 15.94 2.62 13.94
CA ASN A 26 17.39 2.59 14.11
C ASN A 26 18.07 3.91 13.75
N ARG A 27 17.33 5.03 13.59
CA ARG A 27 17.90 6.31 13.13
C ARG A 27 19.08 6.81 13.95
N ASP A 28 19.06 6.59 15.27
CA ASP A 28 20.16 7.01 16.16
C ASP A 28 21.42 6.14 15.95
N VAL A 29 21.21 4.83 15.75
CA VAL A 29 22.29 3.87 15.41
C VAL A 29 22.88 4.24 14.05
N LEU A 30 22.03 4.47 13.04
CA LEU A 30 22.44 4.86 11.69
C LEU A 30 23.21 6.18 11.69
N ALA A 31 22.75 7.19 12.45
CA ALA A 31 23.43 8.47 12.60
C ALA A 31 24.82 8.30 13.25
N GLY A 32 24.95 7.41 14.24
CA GLY A 32 26.24 7.02 14.83
C GLY A 32 27.22 6.39 13.83
N HIS A 33 26.69 5.78 12.75
CA HIS A 33 27.47 5.26 11.62
C HIS A 33 27.58 6.24 10.44
N GLY A 34 27.13 7.48 10.61
CA GLY A 34 27.24 8.54 9.60
C GLY A 34 26.13 8.57 8.55
N LEU A 35 25.07 7.79 8.70
CA LEU A 35 23.90 7.81 7.82
C LEU A 35 22.71 8.49 8.51
N LEU A 36 22.32 9.67 8.02
CA LEU A 36 21.10 10.34 8.46
C LEU A 36 19.86 9.68 7.84
N TYR A 37 18.86 9.37 8.66
CA TYR A 37 17.49 9.12 8.23
C TYR A 37 16.62 10.30 8.71
N PRO A 38 16.29 11.28 7.84
CA PRO A 38 15.74 12.57 8.26
C PRO A 38 14.27 12.50 8.66
N GLY A 39 13.81 13.51 9.38
CA GLY A 39 12.42 13.68 9.79
C GLY A 39 12.19 13.56 11.30
N ASP A 40 11.18 14.28 11.77
CA ASP A 40 10.76 14.35 13.17
C ASP A 40 9.74 13.27 13.56
N GLU A 41 9.09 12.65 12.58
CA GLU A 41 8.16 11.54 12.78
C GLU A 41 8.16 10.54 11.60
N PRO A 42 7.60 9.32 11.77
CA PRO A 42 7.58 8.31 10.71
C PRO A 42 6.96 8.79 9.39
N SER A 43 6.01 9.73 9.48
CA SER A 43 5.26 10.26 8.34
C SER A 43 6.04 11.28 7.49
N ALA A 44 7.17 11.81 7.97
CA ALA A 44 7.91 12.90 7.31
C ALA A 44 8.26 12.57 5.84
N HIS A 45 8.67 11.33 5.58
CA HIS A 45 9.00 10.85 4.24
C HIS A 45 7.82 10.81 3.28
N VAL A 46 6.63 10.37 3.73
CA VAL A 46 5.43 10.35 2.89
C VAL A 46 4.96 11.77 2.59
N TRP A 47 5.04 12.67 3.57
CA TRP A 47 4.70 14.09 3.38
C TRP A 47 5.64 14.79 2.40
N ALA A 48 6.94 14.57 2.52
CA ALA A 48 7.92 15.12 1.58
C ALA A 48 7.67 14.64 0.14
N ALA A 49 7.31 13.37 -0.06
CA ALA A 49 6.97 12.86 -1.38
C ALA A 49 5.67 13.46 -1.94
N PHE A 50 4.65 13.71 -1.11
CA PHE A 50 3.43 14.39 -1.53
C PHE A 50 3.67 15.86 -1.90
N ASP A 51 4.43 16.59 -1.07
CA ASP A 51 4.81 17.99 -1.31
C ASP A 51 5.61 18.16 -2.61
N LEU A 52 6.62 17.30 -2.83
CA LEU A 52 7.42 17.33 -4.06
C LEU A 52 6.56 17.08 -5.31
N ARG A 53 5.59 16.17 -5.21
CA ARG A 53 4.73 15.75 -6.32
C ARG A 53 3.51 16.62 -6.53
N GLY A 54 3.19 17.55 -5.61
CA GLY A 54 1.94 18.29 -5.61
C GLY A 54 0.72 17.38 -5.70
N ALA A 55 0.78 16.22 -5.05
CA ALA A 55 -0.20 15.15 -5.19
C ALA A 55 -0.63 14.63 -3.83
N PHE A 56 -1.87 14.17 -3.74
CA PHE A 56 -2.40 13.43 -2.61
C PHE A 56 -3.37 12.36 -3.10
N PHE A 57 -3.77 11.46 -2.21
CA PHE A 57 -4.80 10.48 -2.53
C PHE A 57 -6.12 11.16 -2.89
N ASP A 58 -6.74 10.67 -3.98
CA ASP A 58 -7.96 11.17 -4.59
C ASP A 58 -8.00 12.70 -4.85
N GLY A 59 -6.82 13.35 -4.93
CA GLY A 59 -6.71 14.79 -5.19
C GLY A 59 -6.99 15.69 -3.99
N HIS A 60 -7.02 15.14 -2.77
CA HIS A 60 -7.13 15.90 -1.53
C HIS A 60 -5.91 16.83 -1.34
N ASP A 61 -6.01 17.85 -0.48
CA ASP A 61 -4.90 18.70 -0.08
C ASP A 61 -4.80 18.66 1.44
N ASP A 62 -3.69 18.13 1.95
CA ASP A 62 -3.40 18.09 3.38
C ASP A 62 -2.35 19.16 3.71
N PRO A 63 -2.71 20.21 4.48
CA PRO A 63 -1.80 21.28 4.87
C PRO A 63 -0.52 20.81 5.55
N VAL A 64 -0.50 19.64 6.21
CA VAL A 64 0.69 19.09 6.87
C VAL A 64 1.84 18.84 5.89
N THR A 65 1.50 18.55 4.62
CA THR A 65 2.49 18.24 3.58
C THR A 65 3.23 19.50 3.12
N ARG A 66 2.65 20.70 3.26
CA ARG A 66 3.21 21.92 2.66
C ARG A 66 4.62 22.19 3.16
N GLY A 67 5.57 22.25 2.22
CA GLY A 67 6.98 22.50 2.49
C GLY A 67 7.73 21.33 3.14
N ALA A 68 7.12 20.15 3.26
CA ALA A 68 7.75 18.98 3.85
C ALA A 68 8.99 18.53 3.07
N TRP A 69 8.99 18.67 1.73
CA TRP A 69 10.18 18.37 0.92
C TRP A 69 11.33 19.32 1.25
N ALA A 70 11.05 20.62 1.30
CA ALA A 70 12.06 21.64 1.60
C ALA A 70 12.69 21.42 2.98
N ARG A 71 11.87 21.16 4.02
CA ARG A 71 12.36 20.88 5.38
C ARG A 71 13.28 19.67 5.41
N MET A 72 12.92 18.58 4.74
CA MET A 72 13.75 17.38 4.65
C MET A 72 15.09 17.65 3.96
N VAL A 73 15.08 18.43 2.87
CA VAL A 73 16.32 18.81 2.16
C VAL A 73 17.20 19.73 3.02
N GLU A 74 16.60 20.66 3.77
CA GLU A 74 17.33 21.55 4.70
C GLU A 74 17.98 20.77 5.84
N GLU A 75 17.27 19.78 6.41
CA GLU A 75 17.82 18.88 7.44
C GLU A 75 19.02 18.08 6.91
N ILE A 76 18.90 17.49 5.72
CA ILE A 76 20.01 16.78 5.06
C ILE A 76 21.19 17.71 4.79
N ARG A 77 20.93 18.97 4.40
CA ARG A 77 21.97 19.97 4.13
C ARG A 77 22.69 20.40 5.40
N ALA A 78 22.00 20.42 6.53
CA ALA A 78 22.55 20.79 7.84
C ALA A 78 23.33 19.64 8.52
N TRP A 79 23.29 18.43 7.96
CA TRP A 79 23.99 17.27 8.48
C TRP A 79 25.48 17.29 8.18
N ASP A 80 26.31 17.14 9.21
CA ASP A 80 27.78 17.12 9.09
C ASP A 80 28.33 15.73 8.71
N GLY A 81 27.49 14.69 8.71
CA GLY A 81 27.91 13.33 8.39
C GLY A 81 27.99 13.04 6.88
N PRO A 82 28.56 11.89 6.51
CA PRO A 82 28.90 11.58 5.12
C PRO A 82 27.69 11.23 4.24
N ALA A 83 26.59 10.73 4.79
CA ALA A 83 25.46 10.24 4.02
C ALA A 83 24.09 10.53 4.64
N ALA A 84 23.06 10.58 3.79
CA ALA A 84 21.65 10.59 4.18
C ALA A 84 20.80 9.68 3.29
N LEU A 85 19.66 9.21 3.80
CA LEU A 85 18.70 8.37 3.09
C LEU A 85 17.31 9.00 3.05
N ILE A 86 16.82 9.33 1.85
CA ILE A 86 15.41 9.58 1.59
C ILE A 86 14.80 8.26 1.08
N SER A 87 13.85 7.69 1.80
CA SER A 87 13.17 6.46 1.40
C SER A 87 11.67 6.62 1.35
N GLN A 88 11.11 6.68 0.13
CA GLN A 88 9.68 6.74 -0.09
C GLN A 88 9.33 6.32 -1.52
N GLU A 89 8.59 5.23 -1.65
CA GLU A 89 8.19 4.63 -2.93
C GLU A 89 7.28 5.49 -3.81
N LEU A 90 6.57 6.45 -3.22
CA LEU A 90 5.73 7.36 -3.97
C LEU A 90 6.53 8.23 -4.95
N LEU A 91 7.85 8.35 -4.75
CA LEU A 91 8.78 9.04 -5.63
C LEU A 91 8.92 8.33 -7.00
N SER A 92 8.62 7.03 -7.11
CA SER A 92 8.56 6.32 -8.40
C SER A 92 7.54 6.95 -9.36
N ALA A 93 6.48 7.56 -8.82
CA ALA A 93 5.46 8.26 -9.59
C ALA A 93 5.84 9.71 -9.98
N ALA A 94 7.03 10.19 -9.61
CA ALA A 94 7.49 11.54 -9.92
C ALA A 94 7.47 11.80 -11.44
N THR A 95 6.99 12.98 -11.86
CA THR A 95 7.06 13.42 -13.26
C THR A 95 8.48 13.93 -13.56
N PRO A 96 8.88 14.07 -14.83
CA PRO A 96 10.19 14.66 -15.16
C PRO A 96 10.45 16.02 -14.49
N ALA A 97 9.42 16.85 -14.32
CA ALA A 97 9.54 18.12 -13.61
C ALA A 97 9.78 17.94 -12.10
N HIS A 98 9.12 16.97 -11.47
CA HIS A 98 9.35 16.66 -10.05
C HIS A 98 10.76 16.13 -9.82
N VAL A 99 11.23 15.21 -10.68
CA VAL A 99 12.61 14.71 -10.63
C VAL A 99 13.59 15.87 -10.80
N ALA A 100 13.33 16.76 -11.76
CA ALA A 100 14.22 17.89 -12.01
C ALA A 100 14.35 18.83 -10.80
N ARG A 101 13.22 19.13 -10.15
CA ARG A 101 13.21 19.89 -8.89
C ARG A 101 13.99 19.16 -7.79
N ALA A 102 13.72 17.86 -7.58
CA ALA A 102 14.38 17.09 -6.53
C ALA A 102 15.90 17.05 -6.70
N LEU A 103 16.40 16.82 -7.92
CA LEU A 103 17.83 16.78 -8.20
C LEU A 103 18.48 18.16 -8.10
N ALA A 104 17.78 19.24 -8.47
CA ALA A 104 18.27 20.60 -8.26
C ALA A 104 18.38 20.94 -6.77
N ASP A 105 17.35 20.61 -5.97
CA ASP A 105 17.32 20.84 -4.53
C ASP A 105 18.45 20.06 -3.81
N LEU A 106 18.75 18.85 -4.29
CA LEU A 106 19.84 17.98 -3.83
C LEU A 106 21.20 18.24 -4.51
N GLY A 107 21.33 19.29 -5.32
CA GLY A 107 22.54 19.57 -6.13
C GLY A 107 23.82 19.85 -5.33
N PHE A 108 23.74 19.88 -4.00
CA PHE A 108 24.89 19.99 -3.09
C PHE A 108 25.51 18.62 -2.73
N ALA A 109 24.88 17.52 -3.14
CA ALA A 109 25.24 16.16 -2.77
C ALA A 109 25.44 15.26 -4.01
N GLU A 110 26.15 14.15 -3.80
CA GLU A 110 26.22 13.05 -4.74
C GLU A 110 24.98 12.16 -4.56
N VAL A 111 24.09 12.14 -5.56
CA VAL A 111 22.83 11.38 -5.48
C VAL A 111 23.02 9.94 -5.95
N HIS A 112 22.58 8.99 -5.12
CA HIS A 112 22.48 7.56 -5.44
C HIS A 112 21.01 7.17 -5.50
N LEU A 113 20.56 6.55 -6.59
CA LEU A 113 19.19 6.07 -6.73
C LEU A 113 19.08 4.64 -6.26
N VAL A 114 18.06 4.32 -5.49
CA VAL A 114 17.78 2.94 -5.06
C VAL A 114 16.36 2.57 -5.47
N TYR A 115 16.22 1.41 -6.12
CA TYR A 115 14.93 0.84 -6.49
C TYR A 115 14.86 -0.62 -6.06
N THR A 116 13.93 -0.93 -5.16
CA THR A 116 13.56 -2.30 -4.78
C THR A 116 12.59 -2.89 -5.83
N ALA A 117 12.98 -4.00 -6.46
CA ALA A 117 12.24 -4.63 -7.56
C ALA A 117 11.64 -5.97 -7.14
N ARG A 118 10.41 -6.25 -7.57
CA ARG A 118 9.67 -7.50 -7.30
C ARG A 118 9.15 -8.09 -8.60
N ASP A 119 9.08 -9.41 -8.72
CA ASP A 119 8.45 -10.05 -9.88
C ASP A 119 6.99 -9.62 -10.04
N LEU A 120 6.57 -9.50 -11.30
CA LEU A 120 5.27 -8.98 -11.64
C LEU A 120 4.10 -9.90 -11.19
N ALA A 121 4.33 -11.21 -11.02
CA ALA A 121 3.27 -12.12 -10.59
C ALA A 121 2.88 -11.94 -9.12
N ARG A 122 3.84 -11.54 -8.26
CA ARG A 122 3.55 -11.10 -6.89
C ARG A 122 3.18 -9.61 -6.82
N GLN A 123 3.75 -8.78 -7.68
CA GLN A 123 3.55 -7.33 -7.67
C GLN A 123 2.13 -6.91 -8.11
N ILE A 124 1.61 -7.49 -9.20
CA ILE A 124 0.29 -7.12 -9.77
C ILE A 124 -0.85 -7.34 -8.74
N PRO A 125 -0.98 -8.53 -8.10
CA PRO A 125 -1.99 -8.74 -7.05
C PRO A 125 -1.83 -7.81 -5.86
N ALA A 126 -0.59 -7.59 -5.39
CA ALA A 126 -0.32 -6.77 -4.22
C ALA A 126 -0.68 -5.29 -4.47
N HIS A 127 -0.40 -4.78 -5.67
CA HIS A 127 -0.73 -3.41 -6.05
C HIS A 127 -2.24 -3.25 -6.27
N TRP A 128 -2.90 -4.19 -6.96
CA TRP A 128 -4.34 -4.16 -7.15
C TRP A 128 -5.10 -4.11 -5.81
N GLN A 129 -4.69 -4.94 -4.85
CA GLN A 129 -5.30 -4.93 -3.51
C GLN A 129 -5.08 -3.58 -2.81
N GLU A 130 -3.89 -2.98 -2.93
CA GLU A 130 -3.62 -1.66 -2.37
C GLU A 130 -4.51 -0.58 -3.00
N ASP A 131 -4.65 -0.62 -4.33
CA ASP A 131 -5.55 0.29 -5.05
C ASP A 131 -7.01 0.10 -4.63
N VAL A 132 -7.47 -1.13 -4.38
CA VAL A 132 -8.83 -1.40 -3.86
C VAL A 132 -9.01 -0.78 -2.48
N LYS A 133 -8.03 -0.87 -1.57
CA LYS A 133 -8.09 -0.15 -0.29
C LYS A 133 -8.14 1.37 -0.51
N ASN A 134 -7.48 1.88 -1.55
CA ASN A 134 -7.49 3.27 -1.97
C ASN A 134 -8.64 3.61 -2.96
N ARG A 135 -9.80 2.93 -2.86
CA ARG A 135 -11.05 3.18 -3.62
C ARG A 135 -11.14 2.67 -5.05
N LEU A 136 -10.21 1.86 -5.54
CA LEU A 136 -10.38 1.20 -6.85
C LEU A 136 -11.62 0.30 -6.84
N THR A 137 -12.39 0.36 -7.92
CA THR A 137 -13.60 -0.43 -8.13
C THR A 137 -13.45 -1.50 -9.22
N MET A 138 -12.37 -1.45 -10.00
CA MET A 138 -12.08 -2.45 -11.04
C MET A 138 -11.86 -3.82 -10.40
N THR A 139 -12.46 -4.84 -11.00
CA THR A 139 -12.13 -6.24 -10.69
C THR A 139 -10.68 -6.54 -11.07
N PHE A 140 -10.13 -7.62 -10.51
CA PHE A 140 -8.76 -8.03 -10.83
C PHE A 140 -8.57 -8.32 -12.33
N GLY A 141 -9.54 -9.00 -12.96
CA GLY A 141 -9.49 -9.30 -14.40
C GLY A 141 -9.51 -8.05 -15.29
N GLU A 142 -10.34 -7.06 -14.95
CA GLU A 142 -10.35 -5.76 -15.64
C GLU A 142 -9.02 -5.03 -15.49
N PHE A 143 -8.44 -5.05 -14.29
CA PHE A 143 -7.15 -4.43 -14.01
C PHE A 143 -6.03 -5.05 -14.84
N VAL A 144 -5.88 -6.39 -14.82
CA VAL A 144 -4.85 -7.10 -15.59
C VAL A 144 -5.06 -6.92 -17.10
N THR A 145 -6.31 -6.95 -17.57
CA THR A 145 -6.62 -6.68 -18.99
C THR A 145 -6.16 -5.29 -19.39
N GLY A 146 -6.39 -4.27 -18.55
CA GLY A 146 -5.87 -2.93 -18.77
C GLY A 146 -4.34 -2.86 -18.76
N LEU A 147 -3.66 -3.61 -17.87
CA LEU A 147 -2.19 -3.67 -17.84
C LEU A 147 -1.58 -4.25 -19.13
N ARG A 148 -2.27 -5.20 -19.79
CA ARG A 148 -1.83 -5.84 -21.04
C ARG A 148 -1.87 -4.89 -22.24
N ASP A 149 -2.79 -3.93 -22.23
CA ASP A 149 -2.93 -2.92 -23.28
C ASP A 149 -2.98 -1.51 -22.67
N PRO A 150 -1.82 -0.96 -22.24
CA PRO A 150 -1.77 0.36 -21.62
C PRO A 150 -2.21 1.50 -22.56
N GLY A 151 -2.07 1.31 -23.87
CA GLY A 151 -2.42 2.30 -24.90
C GLY A 151 -3.93 2.44 -25.10
N ALA A 152 -4.68 1.34 -24.95
CA ALA A 152 -6.15 1.38 -24.93
C ALA A 152 -6.73 1.73 -23.55
N ALA A 153 -5.96 1.52 -22.47
CA ALA A 153 -6.43 1.73 -21.11
C ALA A 153 -6.53 3.23 -20.74
N ARG A 154 -7.75 3.78 -20.75
CA ARG A 154 -8.04 5.13 -20.23
C ARG A 154 -8.01 5.23 -18.70
N SER A 155 -7.85 4.11 -17.97
CA SER A 155 -7.86 4.09 -16.50
C SER A 155 -6.62 4.76 -15.90
N ARG A 156 -6.84 5.69 -14.96
CA ARG A 156 -5.76 6.33 -14.19
C ARG A 156 -4.93 5.29 -13.42
N TRP A 157 -5.57 4.26 -12.89
CA TRP A 157 -4.96 3.21 -12.07
C TRP A 157 -3.97 2.35 -12.86
N VAL A 158 -4.31 1.99 -14.09
CA VAL A 158 -3.43 1.21 -15.00
C VAL A 158 -2.19 2.03 -15.37
N ARG A 159 -2.37 3.32 -15.68
CA ARG A 159 -1.23 4.22 -15.95
C ARG A 159 -0.36 4.40 -14.73
N GLU A 160 -0.97 4.56 -13.56
CA GLU A 160 -0.27 4.76 -12.30
C GLU A 160 0.56 3.53 -11.91
N PHE A 161 0.01 2.33 -12.10
CA PHE A 161 0.74 1.08 -11.91
C PHE A 161 2.04 1.10 -12.72
N TRP A 162 1.98 1.30 -14.05
CA TRP A 162 3.20 1.28 -14.86
C TRP A 162 4.13 2.45 -14.55
N ARG A 163 3.59 3.61 -14.18
CA ARG A 163 4.37 4.77 -13.77
C ARG A 163 5.25 4.48 -12.56
N MET A 164 4.79 3.65 -11.64
CA MET A 164 5.48 3.28 -10.39
C MET A 164 6.25 1.96 -10.47
N GLN A 165 5.80 1.02 -11.30
CA GLN A 165 6.24 -0.39 -11.25
C GLN A 165 7.16 -0.80 -12.41
N ASP A 166 7.18 -0.04 -13.51
CA ASP A 166 8.14 -0.27 -14.59
C ASP A 166 9.52 0.26 -14.16
N ALA A 167 10.32 -0.62 -13.54
CA ALA A 167 11.61 -0.25 -12.97
C ALA A 167 12.54 0.41 -14.00
N ALA A 168 12.55 -0.07 -15.24
CA ALA A 168 13.36 0.53 -16.30
C ALA A 168 12.90 1.97 -16.60
N ALA A 169 11.59 2.19 -16.76
CA ALA A 169 11.05 3.52 -17.03
C ALA A 169 11.14 4.49 -15.83
N VAL A 170 11.07 3.98 -14.59
CA VAL A 170 11.29 4.79 -13.37
C VAL A 170 12.76 5.22 -13.29
N LEU A 171 13.68 4.28 -13.44
CA LEU A 171 15.11 4.54 -13.33
C LEU A 171 15.64 5.41 -14.48
N GLU A 172 15.14 5.22 -15.70
CA GLU A 172 15.45 6.10 -16.84
C GLU A 172 15.00 7.54 -16.56
N ARG A 173 13.76 7.72 -16.06
CA ARG A 173 13.20 9.04 -15.75
C ARG A 173 13.99 9.77 -14.67
N TRP A 174 14.47 9.05 -13.66
CA TRP A 174 15.27 9.60 -12.58
C TRP A 174 16.75 9.78 -12.96
N GLY A 175 17.32 8.86 -13.73
CA GLY A 175 18.74 8.78 -14.04
C GLY A 175 19.18 9.58 -15.26
N GLU A 176 18.34 9.69 -16.31
CA GLU A 176 18.65 10.37 -17.56
C GLU A 176 17.77 11.63 -17.77
N GLY A 177 17.11 12.09 -16.70
CA GLY A 177 16.16 13.20 -16.73
C GLY A 177 16.81 14.57 -17.02
N PRO A 178 15.97 15.60 -17.29
CA PRO A 178 16.41 16.92 -17.77
C PRO A 178 17.25 17.74 -16.77
N ALA A 179 17.38 17.33 -15.50
CA ALA A 179 18.15 18.05 -14.48
C ALA A 179 19.60 17.56 -14.29
N GLY A 180 20.01 16.53 -15.03
CA GLY A 180 21.36 15.99 -14.93
C GLY A 180 21.36 14.48 -14.92
N ARG A 181 22.44 13.91 -15.45
CA ARG A 181 22.63 12.47 -15.57
C ARG A 181 23.19 11.89 -14.28
N ILE A 182 22.45 10.99 -13.65
CA ILE A 182 23.00 10.13 -12.59
C ILE A 182 23.69 8.96 -13.30
N PRO A 183 25.00 8.77 -13.11
CA PRO A 183 25.72 7.74 -13.83
C PRO A 183 25.28 6.34 -13.36
N PRO A 184 25.26 5.32 -14.24
CA PRO A 184 24.70 3.99 -13.93
C PRO A 184 25.28 3.33 -12.67
N GLU A 185 26.55 3.60 -12.34
CA GLU A 185 27.20 3.09 -11.13
C GLU A 185 26.61 3.63 -9.82
N ARG A 186 25.80 4.70 -9.88
CA ARG A 186 25.05 5.28 -8.75
C ARG A 186 23.56 4.90 -8.76
N VAL A 187 23.15 4.02 -9.66
CA VAL A 187 21.80 3.48 -9.72
C VAL A 187 21.83 2.04 -9.22
N HIS A 188 21.07 1.77 -8.16
CA HIS A 188 21.05 0.51 -7.43
C HIS A 188 19.67 -0.15 -7.54
N VAL A 189 19.65 -1.40 -8.01
CA VAL A 189 18.46 -2.25 -8.06
C VAL A 189 18.59 -3.32 -6.99
N VAL A 190 17.69 -3.31 -6.02
CA VAL A 190 17.64 -4.29 -4.93
C VAL A 190 16.51 -5.27 -5.24
N THR A 191 16.80 -6.54 -5.50
CA THR A 191 15.72 -7.49 -5.79
C THR A 191 15.06 -7.98 -4.50
N LEU A 192 13.73 -8.04 -4.50
CA LEU A 192 12.96 -8.62 -3.42
C LEU A 192 13.15 -10.14 -3.45
N PRO A 193 13.63 -10.75 -2.36
CA PRO A 193 13.89 -12.19 -2.34
C PRO A 193 12.67 -13.04 -2.76
N PRO A 194 12.89 -14.17 -3.44
CA PRO A 194 11.82 -15.08 -3.82
C PRO A 194 11.15 -15.70 -2.57
N PRO A 195 9.92 -16.22 -2.69
CA PRO A 195 9.27 -16.92 -1.58
C PRO A 195 10.14 -18.06 -1.04
N GLY A 196 10.29 -18.14 0.29
CA GLY A 196 11.12 -19.16 0.95
C GLY A 196 12.58 -18.77 1.15
N ALA A 197 13.02 -17.62 0.62
CA ALA A 197 14.30 -17.04 0.96
C ALA A 197 14.33 -16.57 2.44
N PRO A 198 15.53 -16.40 3.04
CA PRO A 198 15.67 -15.86 4.39
C PRO A 198 15.00 -14.50 4.54
N THR A 199 14.39 -14.25 5.70
CA THR A 199 13.57 -13.06 5.97
C THR A 199 14.38 -11.76 6.01
N GLU A 200 15.63 -11.87 6.41
CA GLU A 200 16.64 -10.83 6.60
C GLU A 200 17.30 -10.40 5.28
N LEU A 201 17.23 -11.23 4.23
CA LEU A 201 17.97 -11.02 2.99
C LEU A 201 17.63 -9.70 2.28
N LEU A 202 16.38 -9.23 2.39
CA LEU A 202 16.02 -7.91 1.84
C LEU A 202 16.76 -6.78 2.57
N LEU A 203 16.84 -6.86 3.91
CA LEU A 203 17.54 -5.86 4.72
C LEU A 203 19.04 -5.90 4.42
N GLU A 204 19.63 -7.10 4.33
CA GLU A 204 21.03 -7.29 4.00
C GLU A 204 21.39 -6.64 2.65
N ARG A 205 20.61 -6.92 1.60
CA ARG A 205 20.80 -6.32 0.27
C ARG A 205 20.67 -4.79 0.31
N PHE A 206 19.67 -4.29 1.04
CA PHE A 206 19.45 -2.84 1.15
C PHE A 206 20.58 -2.15 1.91
N CYS A 207 21.02 -2.71 3.04
CA CYS A 207 22.14 -2.21 3.83
C CYS A 207 23.47 -2.26 3.07
N ALA A 208 23.67 -3.26 2.19
CA ALA A 208 24.84 -3.33 1.32
C ALA A 208 24.94 -2.10 0.39
N VAL A 209 23.82 -1.64 -0.18
CA VAL A 209 23.78 -0.39 -0.97
C VAL A 209 24.18 0.82 -0.14
N LEU A 210 23.72 0.88 1.11
CA LEU A 210 23.93 2.01 2.01
C LEU A 210 25.31 2.00 2.68
N GLY A 211 26.04 0.88 2.62
CA GLY A 211 27.28 0.68 3.38
C GLY A 211 27.06 0.53 4.88
N VAL A 212 25.91 0.01 5.30
CA VAL A 212 25.55 -0.19 6.71
C VAL A 212 25.68 -1.67 7.09
N ASP A 213 26.15 -1.96 8.30
CA ASP A 213 26.13 -3.32 8.84
C ASP A 213 24.72 -3.64 9.40
N PRO A 214 23.98 -4.62 8.82
CA PRO A 214 22.64 -4.96 9.28
C PRO A 214 22.61 -5.63 10.66
N SER A 215 23.73 -6.18 11.16
CA SER A 215 23.76 -6.93 12.43
C SER A 215 23.50 -6.06 13.67
N GLY A 216 23.75 -4.75 13.56
CA GLY A 216 23.51 -3.77 14.61
C GLY A 216 22.08 -3.20 14.64
N LEU A 217 21.20 -3.60 13.71
CA LEU A 217 19.86 -3.03 13.57
C LEU A 217 18.81 -3.85 14.34
N ASP A 218 18.01 -3.18 15.16
CA ASP A 218 16.84 -3.77 15.82
C ASP A 218 15.71 -3.99 14.79
N THR A 219 15.32 -5.24 14.61
CA THR A 219 14.21 -5.67 13.74
C THR A 219 13.00 -6.18 14.54
N SER A 220 13.07 -6.15 15.88
CA SER A 220 12.01 -6.67 16.76
C SER A 220 10.75 -5.80 16.79
N GLN A 221 10.91 -4.50 16.51
CA GLN A 221 9.83 -3.52 16.48
C GLN A 221 9.10 -3.45 15.13
N VAL A 222 9.46 -4.33 14.19
CA VAL A 222 8.86 -4.33 12.86
C VAL A 222 7.53 -5.07 12.88
N PHE A 223 6.45 -4.34 12.58
CA PHE A 223 5.11 -4.91 12.52
C PHE A 223 4.90 -5.71 11.23
N ALA A 224 4.23 -6.85 11.34
CA ALA A 224 3.70 -7.55 10.18
C ALA A 224 2.64 -6.67 9.49
N ASN A 225 2.71 -6.56 8.16
CA ASN A 225 1.67 -5.92 7.34
C ASN A 225 0.83 -7.01 6.66
N PRO A 226 -0.11 -7.65 7.39
CA PRO A 226 -0.93 -8.72 6.85
C PRO A 226 -1.69 -8.23 5.62
N SER A 227 -1.68 -9.04 4.57
CA SER A 227 -2.44 -8.76 3.34
C SER A 227 -3.86 -9.31 3.49
N LEU A 228 -4.83 -8.66 2.84
CA LEU A 228 -6.20 -9.17 2.81
C LEU A 228 -6.29 -10.43 1.94
N GLY A 229 -7.30 -11.25 2.18
CA GLY A 229 -7.67 -12.32 1.26
C GLY A 229 -8.52 -11.82 0.10
N VAL A 230 -8.84 -12.77 -0.79
CA VAL A 230 -9.66 -12.55 -1.99
C VAL A 230 -11.06 -12.04 -1.62
N ALA A 231 -11.74 -12.68 -0.66
CA ALA A 231 -13.10 -12.31 -0.25
C ALA A 231 -13.16 -10.97 0.48
N GLU A 232 -12.18 -10.69 1.34
CA GLU A 232 -12.08 -9.44 2.09
C GLU A 232 -11.80 -8.26 1.14
N THR A 233 -10.96 -8.49 0.12
CA THR A 233 -10.68 -7.46 -0.90
C THR A 233 -11.91 -7.19 -1.77
N GLU A 234 -12.64 -8.23 -2.16
CA GLU A 234 -13.90 -8.09 -2.91
C GLU A 234 -14.97 -7.35 -2.10
N LEU A 235 -15.07 -7.60 -0.79
CA LEU A 235 -15.94 -6.84 0.11
C LEU A 235 -15.62 -5.35 0.08
N ILE A 236 -14.35 -4.96 0.24
CA ILE A 236 -13.94 -3.54 0.16
C ILE A 236 -14.28 -2.96 -1.21
N ARG A 237 -14.03 -3.69 -2.31
CA ARG A 237 -14.36 -3.23 -3.65
C ARG A 237 -15.86 -2.94 -3.81
N ARG A 238 -16.73 -3.77 -3.21
CA ARG A 238 -18.19 -3.55 -3.19
C ARG A 238 -18.58 -2.36 -2.32
N ILE A 239 -17.90 -2.13 -1.19
CA ILE A 239 -18.06 -0.91 -0.39
C ILE A 239 -17.68 0.33 -1.20
N ASN A 240 -16.56 0.30 -1.92
CA ASN A 240 -16.14 1.39 -2.81
C ASN A 240 -17.22 1.70 -3.85
N LEU A 241 -17.79 0.68 -4.49
CA LEU A 241 -18.87 0.87 -5.47
C LEU A 241 -20.10 1.56 -4.86
N ALA A 242 -20.43 1.23 -3.61
CA ALA A 242 -21.59 1.79 -2.92
C ALA A 242 -21.34 3.20 -2.35
N THR A 243 -20.10 3.56 -2.05
CA THR A 243 -19.77 4.77 -1.25
C THR A 243 -18.97 5.83 -1.99
N ARG A 244 -18.33 5.51 -3.13
CA ARG A 244 -17.41 6.41 -3.82
C ARG A 244 -18.02 7.77 -4.22
N GLY A 245 -19.33 7.84 -4.44
CA GLY A 245 -20.04 9.06 -4.80
C GLY A 245 -20.62 9.85 -3.63
N SER A 246 -20.57 9.33 -2.41
CA SER A 246 -21.25 9.89 -1.24
C SER A 246 -20.38 10.03 0.01
N VAL A 247 -19.21 9.38 0.04
CA VAL A 247 -18.27 9.43 1.16
C VAL A 247 -17.01 10.15 0.71
N GLU A 248 -16.57 11.15 1.47
CA GLU A 248 -15.34 11.90 1.23
C GLU A 248 -14.09 11.08 1.59
N TRP A 249 -12.96 11.38 0.95
CA TRP A 249 -11.71 10.62 1.13
C TRP A 249 -11.28 10.47 2.61
N PRO A 250 -11.26 11.52 3.45
CA PRO A 250 -10.81 11.39 4.84
C PRO A 250 -11.63 10.37 5.64
N VAL A 251 -12.95 10.34 5.43
CA VAL A 251 -13.85 9.39 6.09
C VAL A 251 -13.54 7.96 5.64
N HIS A 252 -13.30 7.75 4.35
CA HIS A 252 -12.92 6.43 3.84
C HIS A 252 -11.56 5.97 4.32
N ASP A 253 -10.57 6.86 4.33
CA ASP A 253 -9.20 6.53 4.74
C ASP A 253 -9.20 6.02 6.19
N VAL A 254 -9.92 6.71 7.09
CA VAL A 254 -10.10 6.28 8.48
C VAL A 254 -10.91 4.97 8.56
N PHE A 255 -12.18 4.98 8.15
CA PHE A 255 -13.10 3.89 8.50
C PHE A 255 -12.94 2.66 7.61
N VAL A 256 -12.69 2.84 6.31
CA VAL A 256 -12.62 1.71 5.38
C VAL A 256 -11.21 1.16 5.33
N LYS A 257 -10.20 2.02 5.19
CA LYS A 257 -8.82 1.56 5.00
C LYS A 257 -8.11 1.27 6.32
N HIS A 258 -8.19 2.13 7.33
CA HIS A 258 -7.52 1.88 8.61
C HIS A 258 -8.31 0.94 9.53
N ASP A 259 -9.60 1.20 9.76
CA ASP A 259 -10.37 0.38 10.70
C ASP A 259 -10.79 -0.95 10.08
N LEU A 260 -11.60 -0.90 9.02
CA LEU A 260 -12.16 -2.11 8.42
C LEU A 260 -11.07 -2.97 7.76
N ALA A 261 -10.27 -2.42 6.85
CA ALA A 261 -9.29 -3.21 6.13
C ALA A 261 -8.14 -3.65 7.05
N GLN A 262 -7.43 -2.71 7.68
CA GLN A 262 -6.20 -3.00 8.40
C GLN A 262 -6.39 -3.56 9.80
N SER A 263 -7.48 -3.23 10.50
CA SER A 263 -7.70 -3.69 11.88
C SER A 263 -8.65 -4.87 12.00
N VAL A 264 -9.64 -4.97 11.10
CA VAL A 264 -10.69 -6.00 11.18
C VAL A 264 -10.46 -7.14 10.19
N LEU A 265 -10.36 -6.84 8.90
CA LEU A 265 -10.36 -7.87 7.85
C LEU A 265 -9.03 -8.64 7.77
N THR A 266 -7.91 -7.98 8.03
CA THR A 266 -6.58 -8.65 8.11
C THR A 266 -6.50 -9.68 9.24
N ALA A 267 -7.29 -9.52 10.30
CA ALA A 267 -7.33 -10.45 11.43
C ALA A 267 -8.19 -11.70 11.18
N ARG A 268 -8.93 -11.74 10.06
CA ARG A 268 -9.81 -12.87 9.72
C ARG A 268 -8.99 -14.11 9.39
N LYS A 269 -9.32 -15.22 10.05
CA LYS A 269 -8.65 -16.52 9.85
C LYS A 269 -9.15 -17.18 8.57
N GLY A 270 -8.27 -17.91 7.89
CA GLY A 270 -8.63 -18.69 6.71
C GLY A 270 -8.75 -17.88 5.42
N ALA A 271 -8.29 -16.63 5.40
CA ALA A 271 -8.30 -15.78 4.21
C ALA A 271 -7.50 -16.40 3.06
N THR A 272 -8.15 -16.57 1.90
CA THR A 272 -7.51 -17.07 0.68
C THR A 272 -6.61 -16.01 0.09
N ARG A 273 -5.31 -16.29 -0.04
CA ARG A 273 -4.34 -15.33 -0.61
C ARG A 273 -4.63 -15.04 -2.08
N ILE A 274 -4.59 -13.76 -2.44
CA ILE A 274 -4.65 -13.32 -3.84
C ILE A 274 -3.36 -13.73 -4.55
N ARG A 275 -3.50 -14.39 -5.70
CA ARG A 275 -2.39 -14.78 -6.58
C ARG A 275 -2.74 -14.41 -8.02
N LEU A 276 -1.71 -14.25 -8.86
CA LEU A 276 -1.90 -14.14 -10.30
C LEU A 276 -2.46 -15.46 -10.86
N PRO A 277 -3.62 -15.46 -11.54
CA PRO A 277 -4.12 -16.62 -12.26
C PRO A 277 -3.13 -17.10 -13.33
N GLU A 278 -3.03 -18.42 -13.50
CA GLU A 278 -2.09 -19.06 -14.44
C GLU A 278 -2.28 -18.60 -15.89
N THR A 279 -3.51 -18.23 -16.27
CA THR A 279 -3.83 -17.74 -17.62
C THR A 279 -3.04 -16.47 -18.00
N TYR A 280 -2.62 -15.68 -17.00
CA TYR A 280 -1.84 -14.46 -17.23
C TYR A 280 -0.32 -14.68 -17.13
N LEU A 281 0.12 -15.83 -16.60
CA LEU A 281 1.53 -16.10 -16.35
C LEU A 281 2.41 -16.00 -17.62
N PRO A 282 2.00 -16.52 -18.80
CA PRO A 282 2.83 -16.38 -20.01
C PRO A 282 3.12 -14.93 -20.39
N TRP A 283 2.12 -14.04 -20.30
CA TRP A 283 2.29 -12.61 -20.58
C TRP A 283 3.16 -11.93 -19.52
N VAL A 284 2.95 -12.24 -18.24
CA VAL A 284 3.77 -11.67 -17.15
C VAL A 284 5.23 -12.11 -17.29
N LEU A 285 5.49 -13.38 -17.60
CA LEU A 285 6.83 -13.91 -17.86
C LEU A 285 7.51 -13.15 -19.01
N GLU A 286 6.82 -12.95 -20.11
CA GLU A 286 7.35 -12.21 -21.25
C GLU A 286 7.71 -10.77 -20.86
N ARG A 287 6.81 -10.07 -20.14
CA ARG A 287 7.05 -8.70 -19.66
C ARG A 287 8.23 -8.64 -18.68
N SER A 288 8.31 -9.59 -17.74
CA SER A 288 9.42 -9.71 -16.79
C SER A 288 10.76 -9.93 -17.49
N ARG A 289 10.82 -10.75 -18.55
CA ARG A 289 12.05 -10.95 -19.34
C ARG A 289 12.53 -9.66 -19.99
N ARG A 290 11.61 -8.87 -20.57
CA ARG A 290 11.95 -7.56 -21.16
C ARG A 290 12.46 -6.59 -20.10
N LEU A 291 11.80 -6.54 -18.93
CA LEU A 291 12.22 -5.69 -17.82
C LEU A 291 13.63 -6.08 -17.32
N ALA A 292 13.85 -7.36 -17.03
CA ALA A 292 15.16 -7.85 -16.57
C ALA A 292 16.25 -7.62 -17.63
N GLY A 293 15.95 -7.80 -18.93
CA GLY A 293 16.85 -7.47 -20.03
C GLY A 293 17.25 -5.99 -20.05
N ALA A 294 16.26 -5.09 -19.98
CA ALA A 294 16.52 -3.65 -19.97
C ALA A 294 17.39 -3.22 -18.76
N LEU A 295 17.13 -3.77 -17.58
CA LEU A 295 17.94 -3.50 -16.38
C LEU A 295 19.39 -4.00 -16.53
N ARG A 296 19.60 -5.16 -17.16
CA ARG A 296 20.95 -5.68 -17.46
C ARG A 296 21.70 -4.79 -18.44
N GLU A 297 21.03 -4.36 -19.51
CA GLU A 297 21.63 -3.52 -20.55
C GLU A 297 22.00 -2.13 -20.03
N ALA A 298 21.24 -1.59 -19.07
CA ALA A 298 21.49 -0.27 -18.49
C ALA A 298 22.76 -0.19 -17.62
N GLY A 299 23.32 -1.33 -17.18
CA GLY A 299 24.57 -1.36 -16.42
C GLY A 299 24.46 -0.88 -14.97
N TYR A 300 23.25 -0.90 -14.39
CA TYR A 300 23.01 -0.55 -13.00
C TYR A 300 23.66 -1.54 -12.02
N ARG A 301 23.93 -1.08 -10.79
CA ARG A 301 24.35 -1.96 -9.69
C ARG A 301 23.15 -2.79 -9.24
N VAL A 302 23.34 -4.10 -9.09
CA VAL A 302 22.27 -5.02 -8.68
C VAL A 302 22.68 -5.73 -7.39
N GLU A 303 21.85 -5.59 -6.36
CA GLU A 303 21.93 -6.38 -5.13
C GLU A 303 20.88 -7.48 -5.17
N GLY A 304 21.34 -8.71 -5.43
CA GLY A 304 20.52 -9.88 -5.72
C GLY A 304 20.68 -10.36 -7.17
N ASP A 305 19.64 -10.97 -7.73
CA ASP A 305 19.65 -11.53 -9.08
C ASP A 305 18.41 -11.09 -9.87
N LEU A 306 18.63 -10.51 -11.06
CA LEU A 306 17.53 -10.07 -11.94
C LEU A 306 16.67 -11.23 -12.45
N ASP A 307 17.16 -12.47 -12.42
CA ASP A 307 16.33 -13.65 -12.70
C ASP A 307 15.26 -13.88 -11.61
N GLU A 308 15.40 -13.31 -10.41
CA GLU A 308 14.35 -13.30 -9.38
C GLU A 308 13.11 -12.48 -9.80
N LEU A 309 13.23 -11.63 -10.83
CA LEU A 309 12.09 -10.92 -11.42
C LEU A 309 11.25 -11.78 -12.37
N LEU A 310 11.76 -12.96 -12.74
CA LEU A 310 11.05 -13.94 -13.57
C LEU A 310 10.12 -14.77 -12.67
N PRO A 311 8.80 -14.60 -12.78
CA PRO A 311 7.88 -15.31 -11.90
C PRO A 311 7.89 -16.82 -12.18
N ALA A 312 8.02 -17.62 -11.14
CA ALA A 312 7.79 -19.06 -11.21
C ALA A 312 6.29 -19.39 -11.18
N PRO A 313 5.84 -20.48 -11.82
CA PRO A 313 4.50 -21.01 -11.62
C PRO A 313 4.22 -21.24 -10.12
N ALA A 314 3.01 -20.91 -9.68
CA ALA A 314 2.62 -21.18 -8.29
C ALA A 314 2.50 -22.70 -8.06
N ASN A 315 2.98 -23.18 -6.92
CA ASN A 315 2.77 -24.56 -6.49
C ASN A 315 2.15 -24.59 -5.07
N PRO A 316 0.90 -25.06 -4.90
CA PRO A 316 -0.03 -25.47 -5.96
C PRO A 316 -0.49 -24.30 -6.85
N PRO A 317 -1.02 -24.58 -8.05
CA PRO A 317 -1.72 -23.63 -8.92
C PRO A 317 -2.68 -22.72 -8.16
N ALA A 318 -2.80 -21.47 -8.58
CA ALA A 318 -3.81 -20.58 -8.03
C ALA A 318 -5.20 -21.14 -8.34
N ALA A 319 -5.94 -21.53 -7.30
CA ALA A 319 -7.20 -22.27 -7.43
C ALA A 319 -8.38 -21.41 -7.95
N SER A 320 -8.28 -20.08 -7.89
CA SER A 320 -9.37 -19.17 -8.29
C SER A 320 -8.87 -17.85 -8.90
N ASP A 321 -9.66 -17.32 -9.83
CA ASP A 321 -9.55 -15.94 -10.31
C ASP A 321 -9.98 -14.99 -9.18
N PRO A 322 -9.13 -14.06 -8.71
CA PRO A 322 -9.52 -13.09 -7.68
C PRO A 322 -10.77 -12.26 -8.02
N GLY A 323 -11.15 -12.18 -9.30
CA GLY A 323 -12.39 -11.54 -9.75
C GLY A 323 -13.65 -12.40 -9.66
N ARG A 324 -13.56 -13.68 -9.27
CA ARG A 324 -14.69 -14.61 -9.17
C ARG A 324 -14.72 -15.29 -7.80
N VAL A 325 -15.11 -14.49 -6.81
CA VAL A 325 -15.29 -14.97 -5.43
C VAL A 325 -16.70 -15.51 -5.24
N PRO A 326 -16.89 -16.70 -4.64
CA PRO A 326 -18.22 -17.17 -4.26
C PRO A 326 -18.93 -16.16 -3.34
N GLU A 327 -20.21 -15.89 -3.60
CA GLU A 327 -21.01 -14.94 -2.82
C GLU A 327 -21.08 -15.28 -1.32
N GLU A 328 -21.01 -16.57 -1.00
CA GLU A 328 -20.96 -17.07 0.38
C GLU A 328 -19.68 -16.64 1.11
N GLU A 329 -18.52 -16.69 0.46
CA GLU A 329 -17.25 -16.27 1.08
C GLU A 329 -17.24 -14.76 1.37
N VAL A 330 -17.79 -13.96 0.45
CA VAL A 330 -17.91 -12.50 0.63
C VAL A 330 -18.92 -12.17 1.74
N LEU A 331 -20.04 -12.89 1.79
CA LEU A 331 -21.03 -12.74 2.85
C LEU A 331 -20.44 -13.09 4.22
N ASP A 332 -19.70 -14.19 4.32
CA ASP A 332 -19.02 -14.58 5.56
C ASP A 332 -18.03 -13.48 5.99
N ALA A 333 -17.25 -12.93 5.04
CA ALA A 333 -16.32 -11.83 5.34
C ALA A 333 -17.05 -10.58 5.87
N ALA A 334 -18.21 -10.26 5.29
CA ALA A 334 -19.03 -9.15 5.75
C ALA A 334 -19.61 -9.37 7.15
N VAL A 335 -20.11 -10.58 7.44
CA VAL A 335 -20.66 -10.93 8.77
C VAL A 335 -19.57 -10.89 9.83
N ASP A 336 -18.40 -11.46 9.56
CA ASP A 336 -17.27 -11.43 10.49
C ASP A 336 -16.79 -10.01 10.77
N ALA A 337 -16.70 -9.18 9.72
CA ALA A 337 -16.28 -7.79 9.85
C ALA A 337 -17.27 -6.98 10.69
N LEU A 338 -18.57 -7.09 10.41
CA LEU A 338 -19.62 -6.43 11.18
C LEU A 338 -19.63 -6.89 12.64
N ALA A 339 -19.46 -8.19 12.89
CA ALA A 339 -19.38 -8.73 14.24
C ALA A 339 -18.17 -8.19 15.01
N GLN A 340 -17.03 -8.00 14.34
CA GLN A 340 -15.84 -7.43 14.96
C GLN A 340 -15.98 -5.93 15.24
N LEU A 341 -16.51 -5.15 14.31
CA LEU A 341 -16.80 -3.73 14.51
C LEU A 341 -17.76 -3.52 15.70
N LEU A 342 -18.81 -4.33 15.81
CA LEU A 342 -19.74 -4.29 16.94
C LEU A 342 -19.05 -4.65 18.27
N ARG A 343 -18.10 -5.60 18.28
CA ARG A 343 -17.30 -5.91 19.47
C ARG A 343 -16.41 -4.75 19.88
N GLN A 344 -15.77 -4.06 18.93
CA GLN A 344 -14.97 -2.85 19.20
C GLN A 344 -15.84 -1.74 19.81
N CYS A 345 -17.01 -1.47 19.22
CA CYS A 345 -17.95 -0.48 19.76
C CYS A 345 -18.39 -0.83 21.20
N ALA A 346 -18.68 -2.11 21.46
CA ALA A 346 -19.08 -2.57 22.78
C ALA A 346 -17.95 -2.53 23.82
N PHE A 347 -16.70 -2.69 23.38
CA PHE A 347 -15.50 -2.63 24.21
C PHE A 347 -15.18 -1.18 24.61
N HIS A 348 -15.16 -0.25 23.66
CA HIS A 348 -14.94 1.18 23.94
C HIS A 348 -15.99 1.73 24.91
N ARG A 349 -17.26 1.32 24.79
CA ARG A 349 -18.33 1.72 25.72
C ARG A 349 -18.14 1.21 27.16
N ARG A 350 -17.32 0.17 27.38
CA ARG A 350 -17.07 -0.41 28.71
C ARG A 350 -15.84 0.18 29.40
N GLU A 351 -14.82 0.56 28.63
CA GLU A 351 -13.57 1.10 29.17
C GLU A 351 -13.63 2.59 29.47
N ASP A 352 -14.61 3.31 28.93
CA ASP A 352 -14.69 4.77 29.08
C ASP A 352 -16.05 5.22 29.67
N PRO A 353 -16.27 5.11 31.00
CA PRO A 353 -17.46 5.66 31.64
C PRO A 353 -17.36 7.18 31.93
N GLY A 354 -16.23 7.83 31.61
CA GLY A 354 -15.81 9.07 32.28
C GLY A 354 -15.36 10.26 31.41
N GLU A 355 -15.01 10.11 30.13
CA GLU A 355 -14.61 11.25 29.30
C GLU A 355 -15.71 11.69 28.33
N ALA A 356 -16.50 12.69 28.75
CA ALA A 356 -17.59 13.28 27.97
C ALA A 356 -17.17 13.83 26.59
N GLY A 357 -15.87 14.09 26.35
CA GLY A 357 -15.38 14.60 25.05
C GLY A 357 -15.12 13.53 23.97
N SER A 358 -14.83 12.28 24.37
CA SER A 358 -14.59 11.15 23.46
C SER A 358 -15.92 10.54 22.99
N ALA A 359 -16.92 10.53 23.89
CA ALA A 359 -18.29 10.10 23.60
C ALA A 359 -18.98 10.98 22.56
N ASP A 360 -18.77 12.30 22.58
CA ASP A 360 -19.38 13.23 21.61
C ASP A 360 -18.82 13.02 20.20
N LEU A 361 -17.50 12.84 20.05
CA LEU A 361 -16.88 12.52 18.75
C LEU A 361 -17.32 11.14 18.25
N MET A 362 -17.44 10.15 19.14
CA MET A 362 -17.91 8.81 18.77
C MET A 362 -19.42 8.81 18.46
N GLU A 363 -20.24 9.59 19.16
CA GLU A 363 -21.67 9.76 18.84
C GLU A 363 -21.86 10.50 17.53
N GLU A 364 -21.05 11.51 17.24
CA GLU A 364 -21.04 12.20 15.95
C GLU A 364 -20.58 11.28 14.82
N GLN A 365 -19.56 10.44 15.06
CA GLN A 365 -19.08 9.42 14.11
C GLN A 365 -20.11 8.29 13.91
N VAL A 366 -20.77 7.83 14.98
CA VAL A 366 -21.82 6.80 14.94
C VAL A 366 -23.10 7.36 14.31
N ALA A 367 -23.41 8.65 14.50
CA ALA A 367 -24.49 9.34 13.84
C ALA A 367 -24.20 9.49 12.34
N LEU A 368 -23.00 9.93 11.96
CA LEU A 368 -22.53 9.95 10.56
C LEU A 368 -22.57 8.57 9.91
N LEU A 369 -22.12 7.52 10.62
CA LEU A 369 -22.19 6.14 10.15
C LEU A 369 -23.64 5.63 10.07
N SER A 370 -24.51 6.04 10.98
CA SER A 370 -25.92 5.63 10.99
C SER A 370 -26.74 6.38 9.94
N GLU A 371 -26.39 7.63 9.64
CA GLU A 371 -26.99 8.45 8.59
C GLU A 371 -26.50 7.95 7.22
N ALA A 372 -25.19 7.76 7.04
CA ALA A 372 -24.63 7.13 5.83
C ALA A 372 -25.16 5.71 5.61
N ALA A 373 -25.30 4.90 6.68
CA ALA A 373 -25.91 3.58 6.62
C ALA A 373 -27.42 3.65 6.38
N GLY A 374 -28.10 4.66 6.91
CA GLY A 374 -29.53 4.93 6.68
C GLY A 374 -29.81 5.25 5.23
N ASP A 375 -29.00 6.13 4.63
CA ASP A 375 -29.05 6.50 3.22
C ASP A 375 -28.68 5.30 2.33
N LEU A 376 -27.66 4.52 2.70
CA LEU A 376 -27.34 3.25 2.04
C LEU A 376 -28.50 2.24 2.11
N VAL A 377 -29.21 2.16 3.25
CA VAL A 377 -30.36 1.28 3.46
C VAL A 377 -31.59 1.75 2.69
N GLU A 378 -31.82 3.05 2.57
CA GLU A 378 -32.90 3.64 1.76
C GLU A 378 -32.61 3.51 0.26
N MET A 379 -31.36 3.70 -0.18
CA MET A 379 -30.94 3.49 -1.57
C MET A 379 -30.92 2.01 -1.98
N SER A 380 -30.81 1.07 -1.04
CA SER A 380 -30.71 -0.38 -1.30
C SER A 380 -31.98 -1.19 -1.03
N VAL A 381 -33.14 -0.54 -0.90
CA VAL A 381 -34.40 -1.28 -0.73
C VAL A 381 -34.72 -2.09 -2.00
N SER A 382 -34.45 -3.40 -1.88
CA SER A 382 -34.75 -4.55 -2.76
C SER A 382 -33.65 -4.91 -3.78
N PRO A 383 -32.58 -5.62 -3.35
CA PRO A 383 -32.58 -7.10 -3.25
C PRO A 383 -32.12 -7.67 -1.90
N VAL A 384 -31.54 -6.83 -1.03
CA VAL A 384 -30.94 -7.21 0.27
C VAL A 384 -32.00 -7.77 1.24
N LYS A 385 -33.20 -7.18 1.29
CA LYS A 385 -34.33 -7.71 2.09
C LYS A 385 -34.76 -9.12 1.65
N LYS A 386 -34.64 -9.45 0.36
CA LYS A 386 -34.98 -10.78 -0.16
C LYS A 386 -33.91 -11.80 0.21
N ALA A 387 -32.63 -11.43 0.10
CA ALA A 387 -31.51 -12.26 0.52
C ALA A 387 -31.51 -12.55 2.02
N VAL A 388 -31.67 -11.53 2.88
CA VAL A 388 -31.75 -11.68 4.34
C VAL A 388 -32.94 -12.55 4.75
N ARG A 389 -34.09 -12.39 4.09
CA ARG A 389 -35.27 -13.25 4.32
C ARG A 389 -34.99 -14.70 3.92
N THR A 390 -34.49 -14.94 2.71
CA THR A 390 -34.19 -16.30 2.21
C THR A 390 -33.09 -16.99 3.02
N LEU A 391 -32.09 -16.25 3.52
CA LEU A 391 -31.04 -16.76 4.40
C LEU A 391 -31.57 -17.07 5.81
N SER A 392 -32.47 -16.24 6.36
CA SER A 392 -33.10 -16.51 7.65
C SER A 392 -34.03 -17.74 7.63
N GLU A 393 -34.59 -18.08 6.47
CA GLU A 393 -35.41 -19.28 6.28
C GLU A 393 -34.54 -20.56 6.19
N ARG A 394 -33.24 -20.43 5.92
CA ARG A 394 -32.31 -21.57 5.71
C ARG A 394 -31.23 -21.71 6.78
N ASN A 395 -30.94 -20.67 7.56
CA ASN A 395 -29.89 -20.66 8.57
C ASN A 395 -30.43 -20.20 9.94
N ARG A 396 -30.43 -21.12 10.91
CA ARG A 396 -30.92 -20.90 12.29
C ARG A 396 -30.17 -19.80 13.04
N LEU A 397 -28.89 -19.58 12.74
CA LEU A 397 -28.09 -18.54 13.39
C LEU A 397 -28.50 -17.14 12.88
N VAL A 398 -28.74 -17.01 11.58
CA VAL A 398 -29.24 -15.77 10.96
C VAL A 398 -30.66 -15.45 11.44
N MET A 399 -31.50 -16.46 11.61
CA MET A 399 -32.83 -16.28 12.22
C MET A 399 -32.72 -15.78 13.66
N SER A 400 -31.83 -16.38 14.46
CA SER A 400 -31.63 -16.00 15.86
C SER A 400 -31.08 -14.58 16.00
N ALA A 401 -30.14 -14.19 15.13
CA ALA A 401 -29.60 -12.83 15.08
C ALA A 401 -30.67 -11.80 14.66
N ARG A 402 -31.52 -12.14 13.67
CA ARG A 402 -32.63 -11.29 13.24
C ARG A 402 -33.65 -11.09 14.36
N VAL A 403 -34.00 -12.14 15.10
CA VAL A 403 -34.91 -12.05 16.25
C VAL A 403 -34.30 -11.24 17.38
N ALA A 404 -33.01 -11.41 17.66
CA ALA A 404 -32.30 -10.62 18.68
C ALA A 404 -32.26 -9.12 18.31
N TYR A 405 -31.98 -8.81 17.05
CA TYR A 405 -32.00 -7.44 16.52
C TYR A 405 -33.38 -6.80 16.65
N TRP A 406 -34.46 -7.51 16.26
CA TRP A 406 -35.82 -6.98 16.38
C TRP A 406 -36.25 -6.77 17.83
N ARG A 407 -35.85 -7.64 18.76
CA ARG A 407 -36.09 -7.45 20.21
C ARG A 407 -35.35 -6.23 20.76
N LEU A 408 -34.13 -5.97 20.27
CA LEU A 408 -33.34 -4.78 20.62
C LEU A 408 -33.90 -3.49 20.00
N ALA A 409 -34.50 -3.58 18.81
CA ALA A 409 -35.13 -2.46 18.13
C ALA A 409 -36.50 -2.10 18.74
N GLU A 410 -37.28 -3.08 19.18
CA GLU A 410 -38.57 -2.87 19.86
C GLU A 410 -38.43 -2.38 21.31
N THR A 411 -37.29 -2.65 21.96
CA THR A 411 -36.99 -2.11 23.31
C THR A 411 -36.46 -0.67 23.28
N ARG A 412 -36.25 -0.10 22.10
CA ARG A 412 -35.86 1.31 21.88
C ARG A 412 -37.01 2.19 21.34
N LYS A 413 -38.23 1.67 21.31
CA LYS A 413 -39.48 2.46 21.18
C LYS A 413 -40.21 2.42 22.51
#